data_AF-A0A0X8CPW2-F1
#
_entry.id   AF-A0A0X8CPW2-F1
#
_cell.length_a   1.000
_cell.length_b   1.000
_cell.length_c   1.000
_cell.angle_alpha   90.00
_cell.angle_beta   90.00
_cell.angle_gamma   90.00
#
_symmetry.space_group_name_H-M   'P 1'
#
loop_
_entity.id
_entity.type
_entity.pdbx_description
1 polymer ?
#
loop_
_entity_poly.entity_id
_entity_poly.type
_entity_poly.pdbx_seq_one_letter_code
_entity_poly.pdbx_strand_id
1 'polypeptide(L)' 'MLVERGLRAMNVELVSEAYAIAANYLRRSGAIPDTLVTDERLLGIIIKLLQQGEINKIRLANTAIARFETQSEARAVA' A
#
# COMPACT_ATOMS: atom_id res chain seq x y z
N MET A 1 31.66 14.15 -2.94
CA MET A 1 31.28 13.23 -1.84
C MET A 1 30.22 12.28 -2.39
N LEU A 2 30.59 11.02 -2.62
CA LEU A 2 29.68 9.94 -3.04
C LEU A 2 29.13 9.30 -1.77
N VAL A 3 28.00 9.81 -1.26
CA VAL A 3 27.37 9.29 -0.05
C VAL A 3 26.20 8.40 -0.48
N GLU A 4 26.50 7.09 -0.52
CA GLU A 4 25.58 6.00 -0.14
C GLU A 4 24.37 5.70 -1.04
N ARG A 5 24.64 5.15 -2.23
CA ARG A 5 23.66 4.40 -3.05
C ARG A 5 23.28 3.02 -2.45
N GLY A 6 23.09 2.90 -1.13
CA GLY A 6 22.95 1.60 -0.46
C GLY A 6 21.76 1.44 0.48
N LEU A 7 21.20 2.53 0.99
CA LEU A 7 20.10 2.47 1.95
C LEU A 7 18.98 3.35 1.40
N ARG A 8 18.06 2.72 0.65
CA ARG A 8 16.79 3.34 0.29
C ARG A 8 16.07 3.59 1.61
N ALA A 9 16.28 4.76 2.22
CA ALA A 9 15.53 5.19 3.39
C ALA A 9 14.05 5.09 2.99
N MET A 10 13.35 4.11 3.55
CA MET A 10 11.95 3.90 3.24
C MET A 10 11.23 5.19 3.65
N ASN A 11 10.59 5.86 2.70
CA ASN A 11 9.88 7.10 3.00
C ASN A 11 8.63 6.75 3.83
N VAL A 12 8.80 6.71 5.16
CA VAL A 12 7.78 6.31 6.12
C VAL A 12 6.53 7.18 6.00
N GLU A 13 6.72 8.48 5.73
CA GLU A 13 5.63 9.42 5.51
C GLU A 13 4.82 9.02 4.26
N LEU A 14 5.49 8.79 3.13
CA LEU A 14 4.85 8.37 1.89
C LEU A 14 4.07 7.04 2.04
N VAL A 15 4.64 6.07 2.76
CA VAL A 15 3.94 4.81 3.07
C VAL A 15 2.70 5.08 3.92
N SER A 16 2.83 5.92 4.95
CA SER A 16 1.74 6.24 5.87
C SER A 16 0.59 6.98 5.16
N GLU A 17 0.91 7.96 4.32
CA GLU A 17 -0.06 8.70 3.53
C GLU A 17 -0.79 7.80 2.52
N ALA A 18 -0.04 7.01 1.75
CA ALA A 18 -0.63 6.10 0.78
C ALA A 18 -1.50 5.03 1.44
N TYR A 19 -1.07 4.53 2.61
CA TYR A 19 -1.83 3.57 3.40
C TYR A 19 -3.14 4.18 3.92
N ALA A 20 -3.09 5.40 4.47
CA ALA A 20 -4.29 6.06 4.98
C ALA A 20 -5.36 6.25 3.88
N ILE A 21 -4.93 6.66 2.68
CA ILE A 21 -5.83 6.82 1.51
C ILE A 21 -6.44 5.48 1.12
N ALA A 22 -5.60 4.45 0.89
CA ALA A 22 -6.07 3.15 0.45
C ALA A 22 -6.96 2.47 1.49
N ALA A 23 -6.58 2.50 2.76
CA ALA A 23 -7.35 1.91 3.84
C ALA A 23 -8.67 2.63 4.07
N ASN A 24 -8.74 3.96 3.90
CA ASN A 24 -10.01 4.68 3.97
C ASN A 24 -10.98 4.20 2.87
N TYR A 25 -10.50 4.11 1.63
CA TYR A 25 -11.31 3.59 0.53
C TYR A 25 -11.79 2.15 0.79
N LEU A 26 -10.86 1.25 1.13
CA LEU A 26 -11.16 -0.18 1.32
C LEU A 26 -12.09 -0.44 2.52
N ARG A 27 -12.04 0.38 3.58
CA ARG A 27 -13.03 0.32 4.67
C ARG A 27 -14.41 0.74 4.19
N ARG A 28 -14.49 1.84 3.43
CA ARG A 28 -15.76 2.36 2.89
C ARG A 28 -16.39 1.43 1.86
N SER A 29 -15.60 0.66 1.11
CA SER A 29 -16.08 -0.35 0.18
C SER A 29 -16.41 -1.70 0.86
N GLY A 30 -16.03 -1.87 2.13
CA GLY A 30 -16.20 -3.13 2.87
C GLY A 30 -15.16 -4.20 2.53
N ALA A 31 -14.13 -3.86 1.76
CA ALA A 31 -13.04 -4.77 1.39
C ALA A 31 -12.07 -5.08 2.55
N ILE A 32 -11.98 -4.18 3.55
CA ILE A 32 -11.33 -4.44 4.85
C ILE A 32 -12.25 -4.03 6.00
N PRO A 33 -12.15 -4.68 7.17
CA PRO A 33 -12.96 -4.32 8.32
C PRO A 33 -12.61 -2.92 8.85
N ASP A 34 -13.64 -2.18 9.28
CA ASP A 34 -13.50 -0.84 9.85
C ASP A 34 -12.96 -0.91 11.29
N THR A 35 -11.68 -1.23 11.42
CA THR A 35 -10.96 -1.30 12.69
C THR A 35 -9.68 -0.46 12.66
N LEU A 36 -9.14 -0.16 13.84
CA LEU A 36 -7.87 0.53 14.00
C LEU A 36 -6.65 -0.36 13.75
N VAL A 37 -6.86 -1.66 13.51
CA VAL A 37 -5.78 -2.60 13.22
C VAL A 37 -5.26 -2.38 11.80
N THR A 38 -3.95 -2.38 11.63
CA THR A 38 -3.31 -2.29 10.31
C THR A 38 -3.57 -3.58 9.53
N ASP A 39 -4.06 -3.46 8.30
CA ASP A 39 -4.12 -4.57 7.35
C ASP A 39 -2.72 -4.79 6.77
N GLU A 40 -2.06 -5.84 7.25
CA GLU A 40 -0.68 -6.18 6.87
C GLU A 40 -0.55 -6.51 5.37
N ARG A 41 -1.62 -7.00 4.73
CA ARG A 41 -1.59 -7.30 3.29
C ARG A 41 -1.54 -6.01 2.49
N LEU A 42 -2.38 -5.04 2.83
CA LEU A 42 -2.39 -3.73 2.21
C LEU A 42 -1.04 -3.02 2.40
N LEU A 43 -0.52 -3.03 3.63
CA LEU A 43 0.79 -2.46 3.93
C LEU A 43 1.90 -3.13 3.10
N GLY A 44 1.88 -4.46 3.00
CA GLY A 44 2.83 -5.22 2.18
C GLY A 44 2.77 -4.86 0.69
N ILE A 45 1.59 -4.60 0.14
CA ILE A 45 1.44 -4.15 -1.26
C ILE A 45 2.07 -2.76 -1.46
N ILE A 46 1.81 -1.83 -0.54
CA ILE A 46 2.36 -0.46 -0.60
C ILE A 46 3.89 -0.48 -0.50
N ILE A 47 4.45 -1.24 0.44
CA ILE A 47 5.90 -1.39 0.57
C ILE A 47 6.53 -1.95 -0.70
N LYS A 48 5.92 -2.99 -1.31
CA LYS A 48 6.40 -3.56 -2.57
C LYS A 48 6.38 -2.55 -3.71
N LEU A 49 5.30 -1.77 -3.85
CA LEU A 49 5.18 -0.74 -4.88
C LEU A 49 6.21 0.39 -4.69
N LEU A 50 6.44 0.81 -3.44
CA LEU A 50 7.48 1.79 -3.13
C LEU A 50 8.88 1.25 -3.45
N GLN A 51 9.16 -0.01 -3.13
CA GLN A 51 10.39 -0.70 -3.53
C GLN A 51 10.51 -0.86 -5.06
N GLN A 52 9.42 -0.81 -5.81
CA GLN A 52 9.44 -0.76 -7.28
C GLN A 52 9.72 0.66 -7.82
N GLY A 53 9.78 1.67 -6.96
CA GLY A 53 10.11 3.06 -7.31
C GLY A 53 8.91 3.97 -7.47
N GLU A 54 7.71 3.54 -7.08
CA GLU A 54 6.54 4.42 -7.09
C GLU A 54 6.63 5.43 -5.93
N ILE A 55 6.85 6.70 -6.27
CA ILE A 55 7.01 7.80 -5.31
C ILE A 55 5.80 8.73 -5.24
N ASN A 56 4.84 8.61 -6.17
CA ASN A 56 3.63 9.42 -6.15
C ASN A 56 2.59 8.79 -5.19
N LYS A 57 2.25 9.48 -4.11
CA LYS A 57 1.35 8.95 -3.07
C LYS A 57 -0.02 8.51 -3.57
N ILE A 58 -0.61 9.26 -4.51
CA ILE A 58 -1.94 8.96 -5.06
C ILE A 58 -1.87 7.72 -5.95
N ARG A 59 -0.86 7.65 -6.82
CA ARG A 59 -0.65 6.50 -7.69
C ARG A 59 -0.31 5.24 -6.88
N LEU A 60 0.50 5.38 -5.83
CA LEU A 60 0.85 4.32 -4.90
C LEU A 60 -0.41 3.75 -4.23
N ALA A 61 -1.27 4.61 -3.68
CA ALA A 61 -2.52 4.21 -3.05
C ALA A 61 -3.47 3.52 -4.04
N ASN A 62 -3.73 4.14 -5.20
CA ASN A 62 -4.65 3.58 -6.19
C ASN A 62 -4.17 2.24 -6.75
N THR A 63 -2.87 2.10 -7.00
CA THR A 63 -2.30 0.82 -7.46
C THR A 63 -2.38 -0.24 -6.36
N ALA A 64 -2.22 0.16 -5.09
CA ALA A 64 -2.38 -0.75 -3.97
C ALA A 64 -3.83 -1.23 -3.82
N ILE A 65 -4.82 -0.34 -3.94
CA ILE A 65 -6.26 -0.69 -3.96
C ILE A 65 -6.52 -1.72 -5.05
N ALA A 66 -6.15 -1.43 -6.30
CA ALA A 66 -6.42 -2.33 -7.42
C ALA A 66 -5.80 -3.72 -7.20
N ARG A 67 -4.53 -3.78 -6.76
CA ARG A 67 -3.87 -5.07 -6.47
C ARG A 67 -4.51 -5.81 -5.30
N PHE A 68 -4.99 -5.09 -4.30
CA PHE A 68 -5.64 -5.68 -3.13
C PHE A 68 -6.96 -6.34 -3.48
N GLU A 69 -7.78 -5.66 -4.29
CA GLU A 69 -9.07 -6.16 -4.75
C GLU A 69 -8.90 -7.39 -5.65
N THR A 70 -8.02 -7.33 -6.67
CA THR A 70 -7.74 -8.50 -7.53
C THR A 70 -7.23 -9.72 -6.76
N GLN A 71 -6.36 -9.52 -5.76
CA GLN A 71 -5.88 -10.63 -4.92
C GLN A 71 -6.98 -11.20 -4.01
N SER A 72 -7.94 -10.37 -3.60
CA SER A 72 -9.05 -10.79 -2.74
C SER A 72 -10.10 -11.55 -3.56
N GLU A 73 -10.39 -11.10 -4.79
CA GLU A 73 -11.21 -11.83 -5.75
C GLU A 73 -10.62 -13.20 -6.08
N ALA A 74 -9.31 -13.28 -6.35
CA ALA A 74 -8.63 -14.54 -6.62
C ALA A 74 -8.73 -15.55 -5.47
N ARG A 75 -8.80 -15.08 -4.22
CA ARG A 75 -9.01 -15.94 -3.04
C ARG A 75 -10.46 -16.37 -2.86
N ALA A 76 -11.42 -15.61 -3.36
CA ALA A 76 -12.84 -15.94 -3.23
C ALA A 76 -13.30 -17.02 -4.24
N VAL A 77 -12.54 -17.21 -5.33
CA VAL A 77 -12.87 -18.13 -6.43
C VAL A 77 -12.11 -19.47 -6.33
N ALA A 78 -11.14 -19.59 -5.43
CA ALA A 78 -10.34 -20.80 -5.19
C ALA A 78 -10.90 -21.63 -4.02
#